data_AF-A0A7C2QXG0-F1
#
_entry.id   AF-A0A7C2QXG0-F1
#
_cell.length_a   1.000
_cell.length_b   1.000
_cell.length_c   1.000
_cell.angle_alpha   90.00
_cell.angle_beta   90.00
_cell.angle_gamma   90.00
#
_symmetry.space_group_name_H-M   'P 1'
#
loop_
_entity.id
_entity.type
_entity.pdbx_description
1 polymer ?
#
loop_
_entity_poly.entity_id
_entity_poly.type
_entity_poly.pdbx_seq_one_letter_code
_entity_poly.pdbx_strand_id
1 'polypeptide(L)'
;MHADIREPAAAIVPILRYRDLATAIDWLCRAFGFACHHVVKGEDGTIRYAELRFGSGMVMLGPVADSAFDKLMTQPADAGGAETQICYLYVADAREHCARARAAGAEILLDIEGDGSARGYSCRDPEGHIWNFGTYDPWRRRAGPAAADKPRRGGSLQRIALAATLLVGLAGSAAIVAWAVGGEERGAPAHGPGPPETAAAAPDAGRLADEAARERAGREAAERAAKALQGQLAHAQGAKDAAERAAREAQAQLAREREAREAAERAAREARERLARSGDTGAAAVREELARQRAALESAQRVIAETREQLSLVERAAEATREQLEAERGAREAAERAGREAREALAREQEAAERAKQQAQLAKERAAKEARERREQSARRAAPRRSEPSATSAPFMVWGQ
;
A
#
# COMPACT_ATOMS: atom_id res chain seq x y z
N MET A 1 40.23 13.36 -29.15
CA MET A 1 40.50 13.32 -27.70
C MET A 1 39.16 13.40 -26.99
N HIS A 2 38.68 12.28 -26.47
CA HIS A 2 37.44 12.21 -25.69
C HIS A 2 37.71 12.73 -24.28
N ALA A 3 36.98 13.77 -23.88
CA ALA A 3 36.83 14.11 -22.46
C ALA A 3 35.52 13.47 -22.00
N ASP A 4 35.65 12.28 -21.44
CA ASP A 4 34.63 11.64 -20.60
C ASP A 4 35.12 11.73 -19.15
N ILE A 5 34.37 12.45 -18.30
CA ILE A 5 33.67 11.94 -17.11
C ILE A 5 32.56 12.96 -16.81
N ARG A 6 31.34 12.76 -17.34
CA ARG A 6 30.15 13.41 -16.78
C ARG A 6 29.87 12.71 -15.45
N GLU A 7 30.10 13.36 -14.31
CA GLU A 7 29.56 12.87 -13.03
C GLU A 7 28.06 12.61 -13.22
N PRO A 8 27.54 11.42 -12.88
CA PRO A 8 26.15 11.11 -13.12
C PRO A 8 25.27 12.03 -12.28
N ALA A 9 24.43 12.82 -12.94
CA ALA A 9 23.34 13.53 -12.28
C ALA A 9 22.51 12.53 -11.46
N ALA A 10 22.13 12.89 -10.24
CA ALA A 10 21.32 12.04 -9.40
C ALA A 10 20.06 11.57 -10.16
N ALA A 11 19.88 10.26 -10.29
CA ALA A 11 18.74 9.68 -11.03
C ALA A 11 17.38 9.93 -10.33
N ILE A 12 17.41 10.40 -9.08
CA ILE A 12 16.24 10.69 -8.25
C ILE A 12 16.34 12.16 -7.83
N VAL A 13 15.29 12.93 -8.09
CA VAL A 13 15.17 14.34 -7.71
C VAL A 13 13.88 14.51 -6.91
N PRO A 14 13.95 14.68 -5.59
CA PRO A 14 12.78 14.95 -4.77
C PRO A 14 12.07 16.23 -5.22
N ILE A 15 10.74 16.21 -5.16
CA ILE A 15 9.89 17.37 -5.47
C ILE A 15 9.22 17.81 -4.18
N LEU A 16 9.49 19.04 -3.75
CA LEU A 16 8.86 19.66 -2.59
C LEU A 16 7.92 20.78 -3.07
N ARG A 17 6.86 21.03 -2.30
CA ARG A 17 5.79 21.97 -2.66
C ARG A 17 5.72 23.05 -1.59
N TYR A 18 5.76 24.31 -2.00
CA TYR A 18 5.70 25.45 -1.09
C TYR A 18 4.52 26.34 -1.44
N ARG A 19 3.86 26.90 -0.44
CA ARG A 19 2.81 27.92 -0.61
C ARG A 19 3.44 29.25 -1.03
N ASP A 20 4.58 29.62 -0.45
CA ASP A 20 5.40 30.75 -0.88
C ASP A 20 6.75 30.28 -1.43
N LEU A 21 6.71 29.88 -2.72
CA LEU A 21 7.87 29.31 -3.40
C LEU A 21 9.06 30.28 -3.50
N ALA A 22 8.81 31.58 -3.68
CA ALA A 22 9.89 32.56 -3.81
C ALA A 22 10.65 32.71 -2.49
N THR A 23 9.91 32.87 -1.39
CA THR A 23 10.49 32.97 -0.04
C THR A 23 11.20 31.67 0.35
N ALA A 24 10.64 30.52 -0.01
CA ALA A 24 11.25 29.22 0.25
C ALA A 24 12.60 29.05 -0.47
N ILE A 25 12.68 29.40 -1.76
CA ILE A 25 13.94 29.34 -2.54
C ILE A 25 15.02 30.16 -1.85
N ASP A 26 14.72 31.42 -1.54
CA ASP A 26 15.66 32.34 -0.91
C ASP A 26 16.09 31.83 0.48
N TRP A 27 15.13 31.34 1.27
CA TRP A 27 15.40 30.83 2.60
C TRP A 27 16.27 29.58 2.56
N LEU A 28 15.97 28.59 1.71
CA LEU A 28 16.77 27.37 1.57
C LEU A 28 18.20 27.67 1.10
N CYS A 29 18.37 28.64 0.21
CA CYS A 29 19.70 29.08 -0.23
C CYS A 29 20.48 29.72 0.93
N ARG A 30 19.87 30.63 1.71
CA ARG A 30 20.54 31.30 2.83
C ARG A 30 20.79 30.38 4.04
N ALA A 31 19.77 29.63 4.45
CA ALA A 31 19.79 28.81 5.67
C ALA A 31 20.58 27.51 5.48
N PHE A 32 20.32 26.82 4.37
CA PHE A 32 20.90 25.50 4.10
C PHE A 32 22.01 25.52 3.07
N GLY A 33 22.27 26.64 2.39
CA GLY A 33 23.39 26.74 1.45
C GLY A 33 23.13 26.05 0.11
N PHE A 34 21.85 25.87 -0.27
CA PHE A 34 21.51 25.52 -1.64
C PHE A 34 21.96 26.61 -2.61
N ALA A 35 22.29 26.19 -3.84
CA ALA A 35 22.53 27.09 -4.95
C ALA A 35 21.34 27.03 -5.91
N CYS A 36 20.78 28.19 -6.25
CA CYS A 36 19.75 28.28 -7.27
C CYS A 36 20.34 27.91 -8.63
N HIS A 37 19.88 26.80 -9.22
CA HIS A 37 20.36 26.32 -10.51
C HIS A 37 19.52 26.89 -11.66
N HIS A 38 18.20 26.83 -11.53
CA HIS A 38 17.28 27.29 -12.54
C HIS A 38 15.94 27.66 -11.91
N VAL A 39 15.30 28.73 -12.40
CA VAL A 39 13.96 29.16 -11.99
C VAL A 39 13.14 29.34 -13.24
N VAL A 40 12.08 28.54 -13.37
CA VAL A 40 11.17 28.62 -14.51
C VAL A 40 9.95 29.44 -14.13
N LYS A 41 9.73 30.52 -14.88
CA LYS A 41 8.57 31.39 -14.71
C LYS A 41 7.46 31.07 -15.71
N GLY A 42 6.22 31.36 -15.32
CA GLY A 42 5.06 31.42 -16.19
C GLY A 42 5.04 32.71 -17.00
N GLU A 43 4.10 32.81 -17.94
CA GLU A 43 3.89 34.02 -18.75
C GLU A 43 3.48 35.23 -17.89
N ASP A 44 2.83 34.97 -16.77
CA ASP A 44 2.42 35.93 -15.75
C ASP A 44 3.54 36.33 -14.77
N GLY A 45 4.76 35.79 -14.94
CA GLY A 45 5.91 36.04 -14.09
C GLY A 45 5.93 35.22 -12.79
N THR A 46 4.91 34.40 -12.52
CA THR A 46 4.89 33.49 -11.37
C THR A 46 5.94 32.39 -11.51
N ILE A 47 6.48 31.88 -10.41
CA ILE A 47 7.44 30.78 -10.47
C ILE A 47 6.65 29.47 -10.62
N ARG A 48 6.84 28.79 -11.75
CA ARG A 48 6.24 27.46 -12.00
C ARG A 48 6.97 26.36 -11.26
N TYR A 49 8.30 26.41 -11.28
CA TYR A 49 9.16 25.57 -10.44
C TYR A 49 10.58 26.14 -10.38
N ALA A 50 11.35 25.67 -9.42
CA ALA A 50 12.78 25.97 -9.31
C ALA A 50 13.59 24.69 -9.06
N GLU A 51 14.81 24.68 -9.55
CA GLU A 51 15.80 23.64 -9.34
C GLU A 51 16.88 24.19 -8.42
N LEU A 52 17.05 23.57 -7.24
CA LEU A 52 18.10 23.93 -6.29
C LEU A 52 19.12 22.82 -6.18
N ARG A 53 20.40 23.18 -6.27
CA ARG A 53 21.53 22.26 -6.17
C ARG A 53 22.16 22.30 -4.78
N PHE A 54 22.60 21.13 -4.34
CA PHE A 54 23.39 20.98 -3.12
C PHE A 54 24.50 19.96 -3.36
N GLY A 55 25.73 20.45 -3.54
CA GLY A 55 26.83 19.61 -4.04
C GLY A 55 26.51 19.00 -5.41
N SER A 56 26.53 17.66 -5.48
CA SER A 56 26.13 16.88 -6.66
C SER A 56 24.64 16.51 -6.69
N GLY A 57 23.89 16.81 -5.62
CA GLY A 57 22.45 16.56 -5.51
C GLY A 57 21.59 17.73 -6.00
N MET A 58 20.30 17.46 -6.19
CA MET A 58 19.31 18.44 -6.62
C MET A 58 17.93 18.12 -6.03
N VAL A 59 17.19 19.18 -5.74
CA VAL A 59 15.76 19.14 -5.43
C VAL A 59 15.02 20.05 -6.40
N MET A 60 13.77 19.68 -6.72
CA MET A 60 12.86 20.54 -7.46
C MET A 60 11.78 21.07 -6.50
N LEU A 61 11.50 22.37 -6.62
CA LEU A 61 10.51 23.06 -5.81
C LEU A 61 9.39 23.55 -6.70
N GLY A 62 8.13 23.40 -6.29
CA GLY A 62 6.97 23.92 -7.02
C GLY A 62 5.92 24.56 -6.12
N PRO A 63 5.01 25.39 -6.67
CA PRO A 63 4.03 26.12 -5.87
C PRO A 63 2.80 25.25 -5.59
N VAL A 64 2.26 25.27 -4.38
CA VAL A 64 0.94 24.67 -4.10
C VAL A 64 -0.13 25.45 -4.90
N ALA A 65 -0.84 24.78 -5.81
CA ALA A 65 -1.68 25.46 -6.81
C ALA A 65 -3.05 24.78 -7.05
N ASP A 66 -3.55 24.01 -6.07
CA ASP A 66 -4.80 23.23 -6.15
C ASP A 66 -4.93 22.35 -7.41
N SER A 67 -3.79 21.85 -7.88
CA SER A 67 -3.74 20.94 -9.03
C SER A 67 -4.24 19.54 -8.66
N ALA A 68 -4.52 18.70 -9.66
CA ALA A 68 -4.83 17.29 -9.43
C ALA A 68 -3.73 16.56 -8.64
N PHE A 69 -2.47 16.99 -8.78
CA PHE A 69 -1.36 16.47 -8.01
C PHE A 69 -1.37 16.97 -6.56
N ASP A 70 -1.73 18.23 -6.32
CA ASP A 70 -1.84 18.78 -4.96
C ASP A 70 -2.93 18.08 -4.15
N LYS A 71 -3.99 17.57 -4.79
CA LYS A 71 -5.05 16.78 -4.12
C LYS A 71 -4.57 15.41 -3.63
N LEU A 72 -3.39 14.97 -4.06
CA LEU A 72 -2.76 13.71 -3.65
C LEU A 72 -1.63 13.93 -2.62
N MET A 73 -1.40 15.18 -2.20
CA MET A 73 -0.36 15.55 -1.26
C MET A 73 -0.93 16.37 -0.12
N THR A 74 -0.34 16.25 1.07
CA THR A 74 -0.69 17.05 2.24
C THR A 74 0.54 17.80 2.70
N GLN A 75 0.41 19.11 2.97
CA GLN A 75 1.52 19.89 3.51
C GLN A 75 1.76 19.53 4.98
N PRO A 76 2.99 19.64 5.50
CA PRO A 76 3.27 19.31 6.90
C PRO A 76 2.36 20.04 7.88
N ALA A 77 2.09 21.32 7.65
CA ALA A 77 1.18 22.11 8.47
C ALA A 77 -0.27 21.55 8.50
N ASP A 78 -0.75 21.01 7.37
CA ASP A 78 -2.10 20.43 7.25
C ASP A 78 -2.16 19.01 7.83
N ALA A 79 -1.01 18.35 8.00
CA ALA A 79 -0.86 17.02 8.60
C ALA A 79 -0.49 17.07 10.10
N GLY A 80 -0.75 18.18 10.79
CA GLY A 80 -0.41 18.32 12.22
C GLY A 80 1.10 18.32 12.49
N GLY A 81 1.91 18.77 11.53
CA GLY A 81 3.36 18.76 11.59
C GLY A 81 4.00 17.42 11.23
N ALA A 82 3.24 16.40 10.87
CA ALA A 82 3.81 15.13 10.41
C ALA A 82 4.46 15.33 9.02
N GLU A 83 5.70 14.85 8.86
CA GLU A 83 6.38 14.80 7.58
C GLU A 83 6.58 13.33 7.19
N THR A 84 6.15 12.98 5.98
CA THR A 84 6.14 11.58 5.50
C THR A 84 7.34 11.28 4.61
N GLN A 85 8.05 12.31 4.16
CA GLN A 85 9.25 12.20 3.34
C GLN A 85 10.30 13.23 3.78
N ILE A 86 11.55 12.79 3.95
CA ILE A 86 12.64 13.64 4.45
C ILE A 86 13.83 13.53 3.51
N CYS A 87 14.45 14.67 3.20
CA CYS A 87 15.73 14.70 2.51
C CYS A 87 16.88 14.65 3.52
N TYR A 88 17.83 13.73 3.29
CA TYR A 88 19.11 13.70 4.00
C TYR A 88 20.19 14.35 3.15
N LEU A 89 20.89 15.34 3.72
CA LEU A 89 21.97 16.05 3.07
C LEU A 89 23.29 15.81 3.81
N TYR A 90 24.29 15.35 3.08
CA TYR A 90 25.66 15.28 3.59
C TYR A 90 26.25 16.70 3.69
N VAL A 91 26.72 17.07 4.88
CA VAL A 91 27.44 18.31 5.15
C VAL A 91 28.78 17.97 5.78
N ALA A 92 29.82 18.73 5.41
CA ALA A 92 31.16 18.49 5.94
C ALA A 92 31.24 18.81 7.46
N ASP A 93 30.61 19.90 7.87
CA ASP A 93 30.48 20.31 9.27
C ASP A 93 29.01 20.51 9.64
N ALA A 94 28.43 19.53 10.34
CA ALA A 94 27.04 19.57 10.75
C ALA A 94 26.79 20.55 11.90
N ARG A 95 27.80 20.90 12.70
CA ARG A 95 27.67 21.84 13.83
C ARG A 95 27.58 23.27 13.32
N GLU A 96 28.48 23.64 12.41
CA GLU A 96 28.44 24.92 11.73
C GLU A 96 27.14 25.07 10.93
N HIS A 97 26.74 24.02 10.20
CA HIS A 97 25.50 24.03 9.44
C HIS A 97 24.25 24.20 10.34
N CYS A 98 24.22 23.51 11.49
CA CYS A 98 23.15 23.64 12.48
C CYS A 98 23.07 25.07 13.05
N ALA A 99 24.22 25.66 13.39
CA ALA A 99 24.27 27.04 13.87
C ALA A 99 23.74 28.03 12.82
N ARG A 100 24.11 27.87 11.54
CA ARG A 100 23.58 28.67 10.44
C ARG A 100 22.07 28.52 10.26
N ALA A 101 21.57 27.28 10.24
CA ALA A 101 20.15 27.00 10.12
C ALA A 101 19.35 27.64 11.26
N ARG A 102 19.84 27.51 12.50
CA ARG A 102 19.25 28.13 13.70
C ARG A 102 19.23 29.65 13.58
N ALA A 103 20.33 30.27 13.15
CA ALA A 103 20.41 31.71 12.95
C ALA A 103 19.46 32.22 11.85
N ALA A 104 19.15 31.38 10.85
CA ALA A 104 18.17 31.66 9.81
C ALA A 104 16.70 31.40 10.23
N GLY A 105 16.47 30.97 11.47
CA GLY A 105 15.12 30.75 12.02
C GLY A 105 14.57 29.34 11.82
N ALA A 106 15.41 28.34 11.48
CA ALA A 106 14.97 26.95 11.42
C ALA A 106 14.61 26.42 12.82
N GLU A 107 13.52 25.66 12.93
CA GLU A 107 13.15 24.98 14.17
C GLU A 107 13.97 23.70 14.31
N ILE A 108 14.88 23.62 15.28
CA ILE A 108 15.71 22.43 15.50
C ILE A 108 14.89 21.39 16.28
N LEU A 109 14.61 20.26 15.63
CA LEU A 109 13.79 19.16 16.18
C LEU A 109 14.65 18.15 16.94
N LEU A 110 15.77 17.75 16.33
CA LEU A 110 16.76 16.85 16.91
C LEU A 110 18.10 17.57 16.88
N ASP A 111 18.57 17.99 18.05
CA ASP A 111 19.78 18.78 18.20
C ASP A 111 21.04 17.92 18.07
N ILE A 112 22.11 18.53 17.56
CA ILE A 112 23.41 17.89 17.34
C ILE A 112 24.14 17.53 18.64
N GLU A 113 23.74 18.11 19.77
CA GLU A 113 24.34 17.84 21.09
C GLU A 113 23.58 16.77 21.88
N GLY A 114 22.35 16.42 21.49
CA GLY A 114 21.40 15.66 22.32
C GLY A 114 21.36 14.15 22.09
N ASP A 115 21.92 13.64 20.99
CA ASP A 115 21.65 12.28 20.52
C ASP A 115 22.80 11.27 20.77
N GLY A 116 23.91 11.70 21.39
CA GLY A 116 25.11 10.88 21.58
C GLY A 116 25.77 10.42 20.27
N SER A 117 25.26 10.90 19.13
CA SER A 117 25.64 10.57 17.78
C SER A 117 26.05 11.91 17.14
N ALA A 118 27.31 12.29 17.30
CA ALA A 118 27.86 13.55 16.79
C ALA A 118 27.95 13.61 15.24
N ARG A 119 26.92 13.12 14.53
CA ARG A 119 26.90 12.84 13.10
C ARG A 119 25.81 13.59 12.35
N GLY A 120 24.84 14.23 12.99
CA GLY A 120 23.81 15.02 12.28
C GLY A 120 22.79 15.71 13.17
N TYR A 121 21.83 16.40 12.55
CA TYR A 121 20.71 17.08 13.19
C TYR A 121 19.49 17.13 12.26
N SER A 122 18.30 17.33 12.84
CA SER A 122 17.06 17.50 12.08
C SER A 122 16.39 18.83 12.42
N CYS A 123 15.80 19.49 11.42
CA CYS A 123 15.10 20.76 11.61
C CYS A 123 13.91 20.92 10.67
N ARG A 124 13.03 21.89 10.99
CA ARG A 124 11.98 22.37 10.06
C ARG A 124 12.39 23.65 9.37
N ASP A 125 11.96 23.76 8.13
CA ASP A 125 11.92 25.04 7.43
C ASP A 125 10.63 25.83 7.77
N PRO A 126 10.47 27.06 7.24
CA PRO A 126 9.33 27.92 7.58
C PRO A 126 7.95 27.36 7.24
N GLU A 127 7.83 26.42 6.30
CA GLU A 127 6.57 25.77 5.93
C GLU A 127 6.39 24.40 6.59
N GLY A 128 7.36 23.98 7.39
CA GLY A 128 7.28 22.81 8.26
C GLY A 128 7.90 21.54 7.69
N HIS A 129 8.54 21.58 6.51
CA HIS A 129 9.22 20.40 5.98
C HIS A 129 10.41 20.03 6.84
N ILE A 130 10.56 18.73 7.10
CA ILE A 130 11.67 18.22 7.90
C ILE A 130 12.86 17.92 6.99
N TRP A 131 14.01 18.45 7.39
CA TRP A 131 15.31 18.24 6.75
C TRP A 131 16.28 17.58 7.72
N ASN A 132 17.09 16.67 7.21
CA ASN A 132 18.14 16.01 7.99
C ASN A 132 19.52 16.33 7.37
N PHE A 133 20.45 16.74 8.21
CA PHE A 133 21.82 17.06 7.81
C PHE A 133 22.80 16.26 8.62
N GLY A 134 23.89 15.79 8.01
CA GLY A 134 24.94 15.16 8.79
C GLY A 134 26.22 14.86 8.02
N THR A 135 27.19 14.30 8.74
CA THR A 135 28.53 13.96 8.22
C THR A 135 28.61 12.51 7.73
N TYR A 136 27.48 11.81 7.63
CA TYR A 136 27.42 10.44 7.13
C TYR A 136 27.21 10.45 5.61
N ASP A 137 28.25 10.10 4.84
CA ASP A 137 28.13 9.94 3.39
C ASP A 137 27.76 8.48 3.05
N PRO A 138 26.53 8.21 2.55
CA PRO A 138 26.08 6.86 2.22
C PRO A 138 26.78 6.27 0.98
N TRP A 139 27.36 7.11 0.11
CA TRP A 139 28.08 6.70 -1.09
C TRP A 139 29.55 6.40 -0.82
N ARG A 140 30.16 7.04 0.18
CA ARG A 140 31.53 6.76 0.65
C ARG A 140 31.64 5.59 1.61
N ARG A 141 30.80 4.55 1.47
CA ARG A 141 31.20 3.22 1.96
C ARG A 141 32.52 2.87 1.26
N ARG A 142 33.65 3.07 1.94
CA ARG A 142 34.92 2.48 1.52
C ARG A 142 34.63 0.99 1.35
N ALA A 143 34.76 0.48 0.13
CA ALA A 143 35.29 -0.86 -0.01
C ALA A 143 36.66 -0.80 0.68
N GLY A 144 36.71 -1.21 1.95
CA GLY A 144 37.97 -1.39 2.64
C GLY A 144 38.80 -2.41 1.86
N PRO A 145 40.14 -2.39 1.98
CA PRO A 145 40.94 -3.50 1.45
C PRO A 145 40.35 -4.80 1.97
N ALA A 146 40.17 -5.78 1.08
CA ALA A 146 39.97 -7.15 1.51
C ALA A 146 41.10 -7.49 2.50
N ALA A 147 40.72 -8.05 3.66
CA ALA A 147 41.53 -8.40 4.82
C ALA A 147 41.65 -7.35 5.94
N ALA A 148 40.87 -7.56 7.01
CA ALA A 148 41.32 -7.87 8.37
C ALA A 148 40.20 -7.54 9.35
N ASP A 149 39.27 -8.48 9.50
CA ASP A 149 38.04 -8.34 10.28
C ASP A 149 38.34 -8.37 11.78
N LYS A 150 38.30 -7.21 12.44
CA LYS A 150 38.10 -7.08 13.89
C LYS A 150 36.66 -6.59 14.10
N PRO A 151 35.84 -7.30 14.90
CA PRO A 151 34.39 -7.17 14.86
C PRO A 151 33.93 -5.91 15.62
N ARG A 152 33.13 -5.08 14.97
CA ARG A 152 32.42 -3.96 15.61
C ARG A 152 30.92 -4.03 15.31
N ARG A 153 30.24 -4.63 16.29
CA ARG A 153 28.92 -4.31 16.90
C ARG A 153 27.75 -3.95 16.00
N GLY A 154 26.70 -4.75 16.13
CA GLY A 154 25.50 -4.74 15.32
C GLY A 154 24.53 -3.60 15.64
N GLY A 155 23.92 -3.08 14.59
CA GLY A 155 22.76 -2.19 14.63
C GLY A 155 21.73 -2.52 13.54
N SER A 156 21.93 -3.60 12.78
CA SER A 156 21.08 -3.97 11.64
C SER A 156 19.82 -4.75 12.06
N LEU A 157 19.88 -5.54 13.13
CA LEU A 157 18.77 -6.41 13.53
C LEU A 157 17.60 -5.65 14.19
N GLN A 158 17.88 -4.53 14.85
CA GLN A 158 16.86 -3.68 15.50
C GLN A 158 15.97 -2.95 14.48
N ARG A 159 16.51 -2.66 13.29
CA ARG A 159 15.78 -2.01 12.19
C ARG A 159 14.83 -2.95 11.46
N ILE A 160 15.15 -4.24 11.42
CA ILE A 160 14.32 -5.27 10.78
C ILE A 160 13.13 -5.63 11.68
N ALA A 161 13.35 -5.67 13.00
CA ALA A 161 12.27 -5.85 13.98
C ALA A 161 11.24 -4.70 13.95
N LEU A 162 11.67 -3.44 13.79
CA LEU A 162 10.79 -2.27 13.74
C LEU A 162 9.94 -2.20 12.46
N ALA A 163 10.51 -2.59 11.31
CA ALA A 163 9.79 -2.63 10.04
C ALA A 163 8.69 -3.72 10.04
N ALA A 164 8.92 -4.84 10.73
CA ALA A 164 7.93 -5.91 10.86
C ALA A 164 6.81 -5.59 11.86
N THR A 165 7.08 -4.81 12.93
CA THR A 165 6.03 -4.39 13.88
C THR A 165 5.11 -3.31 13.31
N LEU A 166 5.62 -2.41 12.48
CA LEU A 166 4.82 -1.35 11.83
C LEU A 166 3.83 -1.89 10.79
N LEU A 167 4.08 -3.07 10.20
CA LEU A 167 3.19 -3.70 9.21
C LEU A 167 2.00 -4.44 9.84
N VAL A 168 2.11 -4.86 11.11
CA VAL A 168 1.00 -5.49 11.87
C VAL A 168 -0.08 -4.46 12.25
N GLY A 169 0.27 -3.17 12.36
CA GLY A 169 -0.65 -2.11 12.78
C GLY A 169 -1.57 -1.55 11.70
N LEU A 170 -1.30 -1.78 10.41
CA LEU A 170 -2.00 -1.10 9.30
C LEU A 170 -3.18 -1.90 8.70
N ALA A 171 -3.47 -3.11 9.19
CA ALA A 171 -4.53 -3.97 8.64
C ALA A 171 -5.77 -4.12 9.55
N GLY A 172 -5.86 -3.37 10.65
CA GLY A 172 -7.05 -3.34 11.52
C GLY A 172 -8.27 -2.65 10.89
N SER A 173 -8.11 -1.96 9.76
CA SER A 173 -9.13 -1.09 9.16
C SER A 173 -9.94 -1.73 8.02
N ALA A 174 -9.49 -2.83 7.41
CA ALA A 174 -10.21 -3.45 6.29
C ALA A 174 -11.41 -4.32 6.73
N ALA A 175 -11.41 -4.82 7.98
CA ALA A 175 -12.56 -5.54 8.53
C ALA A 175 -13.80 -4.63 8.70
N ILE A 176 -13.59 -3.32 8.89
CA ILE A 176 -14.69 -2.36 9.06
C ILE A 176 -15.40 -2.07 7.73
N VAL A 177 -14.69 -2.10 6.60
CA VAL A 177 -15.31 -1.87 5.28
C VAL A 177 -16.13 -3.09 4.83
N ALA A 178 -15.74 -4.30 5.22
CA ALA A 178 -16.54 -5.51 4.99
C ALA A 178 -17.77 -5.59 5.93
N TRP A 179 -17.67 -5.08 7.16
CA TRP A 179 -18.80 -5.02 8.10
C TRP A 179 -19.81 -3.91 7.72
N ALA A 180 -19.36 -2.78 7.19
CA ALA A 180 -20.22 -1.64 6.83
C ALA A 180 -21.05 -1.84 5.55
N VAL A 181 -20.74 -2.84 4.72
CA VAL A 181 -21.47 -3.10 3.46
C VAL A 181 -22.46 -4.28 3.60
N GLY A 182 -22.46 -5.00 4.74
CA GLY A 182 -23.07 -6.33 4.83
C GLY A 182 -24.02 -6.61 6.00
N GLY A 183 -24.56 -5.63 6.71
CA GLY A 183 -25.43 -5.95 7.85
C GLY A 183 -26.36 -4.84 8.31
N GLU A 184 -27.60 -4.84 7.80
CA GLU A 184 -28.73 -4.37 8.59
C GLU A 184 -29.97 -5.22 8.25
N GLU A 185 -30.20 -6.22 9.09
CA GLU A 185 -31.44 -6.98 9.12
C GLU A 185 -32.60 -6.05 9.54
N ARG A 186 -33.63 -6.01 8.71
CA ARG A 186 -34.84 -5.21 8.92
C ARG A 186 -35.73 -5.87 9.98
N GLY A 187 -35.76 -5.30 11.19
CA GLY A 187 -36.85 -5.51 12.14
C GLY A 187 -38.09 -4.71 11.72
N ALA A 188 -39.20 -5.41 11.50
CA ALA A 188 -40.53 -4.82 11.30
C ALA A 188 -41.00 -4.07 12.56
N PRO A 189 -41.93 -3.09 12.43
CA PRO A 189 -43.33 -3.47 12.70
C PRO A 189 -44.41 -2.78 11.85
N ALA A 190 -45.49 -3.56 11.64
CA ALA A 190 -46.91 -3.22 11.58
C ALA A 190 -47.42 -2.04 10.72
N HIS A 191 -48.04 -2.37 9.58
CA HIS A 191 -48.99 -1.52 8.85
C HIS A 191 -50.43 -1.74 9.33
N GLY A 192 -51.15 -0.63 9.61
CA GLY A 192 -52.62 -0.54 9.49
C GLY A 192 -53.03 -0.05 8.08
N PRO A 193 -54.28 -0.28 7.64
CA PRO A 193 -54.61 -0.44 6.22
C PRO A 193 -54.88 0.89 5.51
N GLY A 194 -54.30 1.05 4.31
CA GLY A 194 -54.64 2.08 3.33
C GLY A 194 -55.18 1.45 2.02
N PRO A 195 -56.04 2.16 1.26
CA PRO A 195 -56.94 1.60 0.23
C PRO A 195 -56.25 1.33 -1.13
N PRO A 196 -56.94 0.71 -2.12
CA PRO A 196 -56.30 -0.16 -3.08
C PRO A 196 -55.68 0.58 -4.28
N GLU A 197 -54.52 0.05 -4.66
CA GLU A 197 -54.12 -0.31 -6.03
C GLU A 197 -54.61 0.60 -7.16
N THR A 198 -53.70 1.47 -7.62
CA THR A 198 -53.72 1.97 -9.01
C THR A 198 -52.48 1.47 -9.72
N ALA A 199 -52.73 0.78 -10.83
CA ALA A 199 -51.89 0.55 -12.00
C ALA A 199 -50.38 0.34 -11.74
N ALA A 200 -49.93 -0.91 -11.90
CA ALA A 200 -48.54 -1.26 -12.14
C ALA A 200 -47.96 -0.43 -13.31
N ALA A 201 -47.25 0.64 -12.97
CA ALA A 201 -46.40 1.37 -13.89
C ALA A 201 -45.25 0.44 -14.31
N ALA A 202 -45.00 0.36 -15.62
CA ALA A 202 -43.83 -0.30 -16.16
C ALA A 202 -42.55 0.23 -15.47
N PRO A 203 -41.54 -0.61 -15.21
CA PRO A 203 -40.33 -0.17 -14.54
C PRO A 203 -39.68 0.95 -15.37
N ASP A 204 -39.55 2.12 -14.75
CA ASP A 204 -38.95 3.30 -15.35
C ASP A 204 -37.53 2.95 -15.82
N ALA A 205 -37.27 3.09 -17.12
CA ALA A 205 -36.02 2.68 -17.75
C ALA A 205 -34.79 3.37 -17.13
N GLY A 206 -34.98 4.55 -16.53
CA GLY A 206 -33.94 5.24 -15.74
C GLY A 206 -33.53 4.48 -14.47
N ARG A 207 -34.47 3.83 -13.78
CA ARG A 207 -34.21 3.07 -12.54
C ARG A 207 -33.36 1.82 -12.81
N LEU A 208 -33.65 1.12 -13.91
CA LEU A 208 -32.88 -0.06 -14.33
C LEU A 208 -31.47 0.33 -14.83
N ALA A 209 -31.32 1.50 -15.45
CA ALA A 209 -30.03 2.03 -15.87
C ALA A 209 -29.15 2.43 -14.65
N ASP A 210 -29.75 3.05 -13.63
CA ASP A 210 -29.10 3.41 -12.38
C ASP A 210 -28.68 2.17 -11.57
N GLU A 211 -29.51 1.13 -11.56
CA GLU A 211 -29.21 -0.15 -10.91
C GLU A 211 -28.04 -0.86 -11.61
N ALA A 212 -28.04 -0.92 -12.94
CA ALA A 212 -26.92 -1.44 -13.72
C ALA A 212 -25.62 -0.61 -13.56
N ALA A 213 -25.74 0.71 -13.36
CA ALA A 213 -24.60 1.58 -13.07
C ALA A 213 -24.01 1.30 -11.67
N ARG A 214 -24.87 1.11 -10.66
CA ARG A 214 -24.45 0.71 -9.30
C ARG A 214 -23.77 -0.66 -9.28
N GLU A 215 -24.29 -1.63 -10.02
CA GLU A 215 -23.64 -2.94 -10.16
C GLU A 215 -22.26 -2.85 -10.83
N ARG A 216 -22.12 -2.06 -11.89
CA ARG A 216 -20.82 -1.83 -12.56
C ARG A 216 -19.82 -1.16 -11.62
N ALA A 217 -20.25 -0.11 -10.91
CA ALA A 217 -19.42 0.57 -9.92
C ALA A 217 -18.98 -0.37 -8.78
N GLY A 218 -19.88 -1.26 -8.33
CA GLY A 218 -19.58 -2.31 -7.34
C GLY A 218 -18.54 -3.32 -7.84
N ARG A 219 -18.64 -3.76 -9.10
CA ARG A 219 -17.65 -4.67 -9.73
C ARG A 219 -16.28 -4.03 -9.85
N GLU A 220 -16.20 -2.78 -10.30
CA GLU A 220 -14.94 -2.05 -10.40
C GLU A 220 -14.31 -1.80 -9.03
N ALA A 221 -15.12 -1.51 -8.00
CA ALA A 221 -14.65 -1.37 -6.63
C ALA A 221 -14.08 -2.69 -6.09
N ALA A 222 -14.75 -3.82 -6.35
CA ALA A 222 -14.29 -5.14 -5.97
C ALA A 222 -12.98 -5.53 -6.70
N GLU A 223 -12.84 -5.20 -7.99
CA GLU A 223 -11.61 -5.45 -8.75
C GLU A 223 -10.43 -4.59 -8.24
N ARG A 224 -10.69 -3.31 -7.90
CA ARG A 224 -9.68 -2.45 -7.26
C ARG A 224 -9.26 -2.99 -5.89
N ALA A 225 -10.20 -3.45 -5.08
CA ALA A 225 -9.92 -4.08 -3.78
C ALA A 225 -9.09 -5.37 -3.94
N ALA A 226 -9.41 -6.22 -4.93
CA ALA A 226 -8.64 -7.42 -5.22
C ALA A 226 -7.21 -7.10 -5.67
N LYS A 227 -7.01 -6.09 -6.53
CA LYS A 227 -5.68 -5.61 -6.93
C LYS A 227 -4.89 -5.02 -5.76
N ALA A 228 -5.55 -4.29 -4.85
CA ALA A 228 -4.92 -3.76 -3.64
C ALA A 228 -4.44 -4.90 -2.72
N LEU A 229 -5.29 -5.91 -2.48
CA LEU A 229 -4.93 -7.11 -1.71
C LEU A 229 -3.78 -7.89 -2.34
N GLN A 230 -3.72 -7.97 -3.68
CA GLN A 230 -2.60 -8.60 -4.38
C GLN A 230 -1.28 -7.85 -4.16
N GLY A 231 -1.31 -6.52 -4.17
CA GLY A 231 -0.14 -5.69 -3.86
C GLY A 231 0.33 -5.87 -2.41
N GLN A 232 -0.61 -5.95 -1.46
CA GLN A 232 -0.31 -6.20 -0.05
C GLN A 232 0.32 -7.58 0.17
N LEU A 233 -0.21 -8.63 -0.47
CA LEU A 233 0.34 -9.97 -0.37
C LEU A 233 1.78 -10.04 -0.88
N ALA A 234 2.09 -9.39 -2.01
CA ALA A 234 3.45 -9.32 -2.56
C ALA A 234 4.41 -8.59 -1.60
N HIS A 235 3.95 -7.51 -0.96
CA HIS A 235 4.72 -6.78 0.03
C HIS A 235 4.99 -7.62 1.29
N ALA A 236 3.95 -8.30 1.81
CA ALA A 236 4.06 -9.20 2.96
C ALA A 236 5.00 -10.39 2.69
N GLN A 237 4.97 -10.96 1.49
CA GLN A 237 5.92 -11.99 1.06
C GLN A 237 7.36 -11.47 1.03
N GLY A 238 7.58 -10.27 0.47
CA GLY A 238 8.90 -9.64 0.46
C GLY A 238 9.45 -9.37 1.87
N ALA A 239 8.58 -8.95 2.80
CA ALA A 239 8.92 -8.74 4.20
C ALA A 239 9.29 -10.06 4.90
N LYS A 240 8.54 -11.14 4.69
CA LYS A 240 8.85 -12.48 5.20
C LYS A 240 10.22 -12.95 4.73
N ASP A 241 10.50 -12.88 3.43
CA ASP A 241 11.77 -13.34 2.87
C ASP A 241 12.97 -12.54 3.41
N ALA A 242 12.78 -11.23 3.64
CA ALA A 242 13.79 -10.38 4.26
C ALA A 242 14.04 -10.76 5.73
N ALA A 243 12.98 -11.02 6.51
CA ALA A 243 13.10 -11.48 7.90
C ALA A 243 13.83 -12.83 7.99
N GLU A 244 13.53 -13.77 7.11
CA GLU A 244 14.20 -15.07 7.08
C GLU A 244 15.68 -14.97 6.69
N ARG A 245 16.05 -14.07 5.77
CA ARG A 245 17.46 -13.78 5.47
C ARG A 245 18.19 -13.20 6.69
N ALA A 246 17.57 -12.24 7.37
CA ALA A 246 18.13 -11.64 8.58
C ALA A 246 18.34 -12.67 9.71
N ALA A 247 17.39 -13.57 9.90
CA ALA A 247 17.50 -14.66 10.87
C ALA A 247 18.69 -15.58 10.55
N ARG A 248 18.86 -15.98 9.27
CA ARG A 248 20.00 -16.80 8.82
C ARG A 248 21.34 -16.10 9.06
N GLU A 249 21.42 -14.81 8.77
CA GLU A 249 22.63 -14.01 9.00
C GLU A 249 22.98 -13.92 10.51
N ALA A 250 21.97 -13.68 11.36
CA ALA A 250 22.14 -13.64 12.82
C ALA A 250 22.58 -15.01 13.38
N GLN A 251 22.01 -16.11 12.88
CA GLN A 251 22.43 -17.46 13.25
C GLN A 251 23.89 -17.73 12.84
N ALA A 252 24.29 -17.33 11.63
CA ALA A 252 25.66 -17.45 11.16
C ALA A 252 26.65 -16.62 12.00
N GLN A 253 26.26 -15.41 12.42
CA GLN A 253 27.06 -14.60 13.32
C GLN A 253 27.20 -15.25 14.70
N LEU A 254 26.12 -15.79 15.24
CA LEU A 254 26.15 -16.51 16.52
C LEU A 254 27.06 -17.73 16.49
N ALA A 255 27.12 -18.45 15.36
CA ALA A 255 28.04 -19.56 15.16
C ALA A 255 29.50 -19.09 15.20
N ARG A 256 29.85 -18.04 14.43
CA ARG A 256 31.21 -17.46 14.42
C ARG A 256 31.66 -16.99 15.80
N GLU A 257 30.79 -16.34 16.56
CA GLU A 257 31.12 -15.85 17.90
C GLU A 257 31.30 -16.99 18.91
N ARG A 258 30.55 -18.09 18.78
CA ARG A 258 30.76 -19.31 19.61
C ARG A 258 32.11 -19.95 19.30
N GLU A 259 32.47 -20.09 18.03
CA GLU A 259 33.78 -20.62 17.63
C GLU A 259 34.93 -19.73 18.14
N ALA A 260 34.79 -18.41 18.03
CA ALA A 260 35.76 -17.45 18.55
C ALA A 260 35.91 -17.56 20.07
N ARG A 261 34.79 -17.71 20.80
CA ARG A 261 34.80 -17.95 22.25
C ARG A 261 35.54 -19.24 22.60
N GLU A 262 35.24 -20.35 21.94
CA GLU A 262 35.90 -21.63 22.20
C GLU A 262 37.41 -21.56 21.91
N ALA A 263 37.81 -20.85 20.86
CA ALA A 263 39.21 -20.60 20.53
C ALA A 263 39.91 -19.79 21.62
N ALA A 264 39.28 -18.72 22.12
CA ALA A 264 39.81 -17.91 23.23
C ALA A 264 39.93 -18.74 24.52
N GLU A 265 38.96 -19.61 24.83
CA GLU A 265 39.03 -20.51 25.98
C GLU A 265 40.19 -21.52 25.85
N ARG A 266 40.44 -22.08 24.66
CA ARG A 266 41.59 -22.95 24.40
C ARG A 266 42.92 -22.19 24.58
N ALA A 267 43.06 -21.02 23.98
CA ALA A 267 44.26 -20.19 24.10
C ALA A 267 44.54 -19.79 25.57
N ALA A 268 43.49 -19.48 26.34
CA ALA A 268 43.60 -19.20 27.76
C ALA A 268 44.07 -20.42 28.57
N ARG A 269 43.61 -21.64 28.25
CA ARG A 269 44.09 -22.89 28.89
C ARG A 269 45.58 -23.11 28.63
N GLU A 270 46.01 -23.01 27.38
CA GLU A 270 47.42 -23.15 26.99
C GLU A 270 48.33 -22.08 27.61
N ALA A 271 47.86 -20.84 27.72
CA ALA A 271 48.58 -19.78 28.42
C ALA A 271 48.77 -20.09 29.91
N ARG A 272 47.78 -20.65 30.61
CA ARG A 272 47.90 -21.08 32.02
C ARG A 272 48.91 -22.21 32.18
N GLU A 273 48.90 -23.19 31.29
CA GLU A 273 49.86 -24.29 31.33
C GLU A 273 51.31 -23.83 31.05
N ARG A 274 51.49 -22.81 30.20
CA ARG A 274 52.80 -22.17 30.00
C ARG A 274 53.24 -21.42 31.25
N LEU A 275 52.34 -20.69 31.90
CA LEU A 275 52.62 -19.99 33.16
C LEU A 275 53.08 -20.96 34.25
N ALA A 276 52.42 -22.11 34.36
CA ALA A 276 52.76 -23.15 35.33
C ALA A 276 54.14 -23.80 35.06
N ARG A 277 54.64 -23.72 33.83
CA ARG A 277 55.93 -24.27 33.41
C ARG A 277 57.06 -23.23 33.37
N SER A 278 56.75 -21.94 33.40
CA SER A 278 57.73 -20.84 33.30
C SER A 278 58.21 -20.35 34.66
N GLY A 279 59.52 -20.15 34.81
CA GLY A 279 60.10 -19.39 35.93
C GLY A 279 59.80 -17.88 35.85
N ASP A 280 60.28 -17.14 36.86
CA ASP A 280 59.90 -15.74 37.13
C ASP A 280 60.10 -14.77 35.94
N THR A 281 61.08 -15.03 35.08
CA THR A 281 61.44 -14.20 33.91
C THR A 281 60.45 -14.25 32.73
N GLY A 282 59.43 -15.13 32.75
CA GLY A 282 58.37 -15.19 31.73
C GLY A 282 56.96 -14.87 32.23
N ALA A 283 56.79 -14.80 33.56
CA ALA A 283 55.47 -14.79 34.19
C ALA A 283 54.65 -13.51 33.90
N ALA A 284 55.32 -12.36 33.73
CA ALA A 284 54.65 -11.09 33.44
C ALA A 284 53.98 -11.09 32.05
N ALA A 285 54.70 -11.52 31.01
CA ALA A 285 54.17 -11.59 29.65
C ALA A 285 52.99 -12.58 29.53
N VAL A 286 53.08 -13.71 30.24
CA VAL A 286 52.00 -14.70 30.25
C VAL A 286 50.78 -14.22 31.05
N ARG A 287 50.96 -13.45 32.13
CA ARG A 287 49.86 -12.79 32.86
C ARG A 287 49.15 -11.74 32.01
N GLU A 288 49.89 -10.95 31.24
CA GLU A 288 49.33 -9.96 30.32
C GLU A 288 48.53 -10.63 29.19
N GLU A 289 49.04 -11.74 28.64
CA GLU A 289 48.31 -12.54 27.67
C GLU A 289 47.02 -13.13 28.26
N LEU A 290 47.06 -13.63 29.50
CA LEU A 290 45.86 -14.13 30.18
C LEU A 290 44.79 -13.05 30.39
N ALA A 291 45.21 -11.81 30.66
CA ALA A 291 44.32 -10.66 30.79
C ALA A 291 43.66 -10.30 29.46
N ARG A 292 44.44 -10.31 28.35
CA ARG A 292 43.90 -10.13 26.99
C ARG A 292 42.86 -11.20 26.64
N GLN A 293 43.14 -12.46 26.95
CA GLN A 293 42.21 -13.57 26.66
C GLN A 293 40.93 -13.50 27.50
N ARG A 294 41.00 -13.08 28.77
CA ARG A 294 39.81 -12.85 29.62
C ARG A 294 38.93 -11.71 29.08
N ALA A 295 39.53 -10.58 28.70
CA ALA A 295 38.80 -9.47 28.10
C ALA A 295 38.12 -9.87 26.78
N ALA A 296 38.79 -10.70 25.95
CA ALA A 296 38.21 -11.24 24.73
C ALA A 296 37.01 -12.17 25.02
N LEU A 297 37.10 -13.02 26.04
CA LEU A 297 36.01 -13.91 26.45
C LEU A 297 34.77 -13.14 26.93
N GLU A 298 34.97 -12.13 27.78
CA GLU A 298 33.88 -11.27 28.26
C GLU A 298 33.21 -10.49 27.11
N SER A 299 34.01 -10.00 26.15
CA SER A 299 33.48 -9.35 24.96
C SER A 299 32.64 -10.30 24.11
N ALA A 300 33.14 -11.51 23.84
CA ALA A 300 32.42 -12.52 23.06
C ALA A 300 31.11 -12.95 23.76
N GLN A 301 31.11 -13.10 25.09
CA GLN A 301 29.91 -13.43 25.85
C GLN A 301 28.83 -12.34 25.74
N ARG A 302 29.20 -11.05 25.78
CA ARG A 302 28.25 -9.95 25.58
C ARG A 302 27.66 -9.96 24.17
N VAL A 303 28.49 -10.12 23.15
CA VAL A 303 28.03 -10.17 21.75
C VAL A 303 27.09 -11.36 21.52
N ILE A 304 27.38 -12.54 22.10
CA ILE A 304 26.51 -13.72 22.03
C ILE A 304 25.17 -13.46 22.70
N ALA A 305 25.14 -12.82 23.86
CA ALA A 305 23.90 -12.50 24.57
C ALA A 305 23.04 -11.51 23.76
N GLU A 306 23.64 -10.41 23.29
CA GLU A 306 22.98 -9.40 22.44
C GLU A 306 22.43 -10.03 21.15
N THR A 307 23.22 -10.86 20.47
CA THR A 307 22.80 -11.52 19.21
C THR A 307 21.65 -12.50 19.43
N ARG A 308 21.61 -13.21 20.56
CA ARG A 308 20.48 -14.11 20.91
C ARG A 308 19.19 -13.34 21.15
N GLU A 309 19.27 -12.22 21.86
CA GLU A 309 18.11 -11.37 22.09
C GLU A 309 17.56 -10.83 20.77
N GLN A 310 18.45 -10.34 19.89
CA GLN A 310 18.09 -9.87 18.55
C GLN A 310 17.46 -10.97 17.69
N LEU A 311 18.02 -12.19 17.72
CA LEU A 311 17.45 -13.33 17.00
C LEU A 311 16.03 -13.66 17.49
N SER A 312 15.80 -13.64 18.81
CA SER A 312 14.47 -13.89 19.39
C SER A 312 13.41 -12.87 18.95
N LEU A 313 13.82 -11.62 18.70
CA LEU A 313 12.92 -10.57 18.20
C LEU A 313 12.59 -10.79 16.73
N VAL A 314 13.60 -11.14 15.92
CA VAL A 314 13.41 -11.43 14.50
C VAL A 314 12.54 -12.67 14.28
N GLU A 315 12.73 -13.72 15.09
CA GLU A 315 11.93 -14.95 15.00
C GLU A 315 10.46 -14.69 15.34
N ARG A 316 10.17 -13.95 16.41
CA ARG A 316 8.79 -13.55 16.77
C ARG A 316 8.14 -12.68 15.69
N ALA A 317 8.90 -11.74 15.12
CA ALA A 317 8.41 -10.91 14.02
C ALA A 317 8.12 -11.72 12.75
N ALA A 318 8.96 -12.70 12.44
CA ALA A 318 8.76 -13.60 11.31
C ALA A 318 7.53 -14.51 11.50
N GLU A 319 7.27 -14.97 12.73
CA GLU A 319 6.10 -15.76 13.08
C GLU A 319 4.81 -14.94 12.92
N ALA A 320 4.75 -13.72 13.48
CA ALA A 320 3.62 -12.81 13.31
C ALA A 320 3.33 -12.50 11.83
N THR A 321 4.37 -12.31 11.02
CA THR A 321 4.23 -12.07 9.57
C THR A 321 3.64 -13.29 8.85
N ARG A 322 3.99 -14.51 9.29
CA ARG A 322 3.44 -15.75 8.71
C ARG A 322 1.96 -15.92 9.02
N GLU A 323 1.57 -15.70 10.28
CA GLU A 323 0.16 -15.75 10.69
C GLU A 323 -0.70 -14.75 9.90
N GLN A 324 -0.19 -13.52 9.70
CA GLN A 324 -0.87 -12.51 8.90
C GLN A 324 -1.04 -12.95 7.44
N LEU A 325 0.00 -13.52 6.83
CA LEU A 325 -0.05 -14.02 5.45
C LEU A 325 -1.10 -15.14 5.29
N GLU A 326 -1.22 -16.02 6.29
CA GLU A 326 -2.24 -17.07 6.31
C GLU A 326 -3.65 -16.50 6.43
N ALA A 327 -3.86 -15.50 7.29
CA ALA A 327 -5.14 -14.80 7.41
C ALA A 327 -5.55 -14.09 6.10
N GLU A 328 -4.62 -13.38 5.45
CA GLU A 328 -4.88 -12.71 4.17
C GLU A 328 -5.21 -13.68 3.05
N ARG A 329 -4.50 -14.83 2.99
CA ARG A 329 -4.81 -15.90 2.04
C ARG A 329 -6.21 -16.47 2.27
N GLY A 330 -6.58 -16.75 3.52
CA GLY A 330 -7.92 -17.22 3.88
C GLY A 330 -9.02 -16.24 3.49
N ALA A 331 -8.81 -14.94 3.74
CA ALA A 331 -9.74 -13.88 3.37
C ALA A 331 -9.93 -13.79 1.84
N ARG A 332 -8.83 -13.90 1.07
CA ARG A 332 -8.88 -13.93 -0.39
C ARG A 332 -9.69 -15.12 -0.90
N GLU A 333 -9.43 -16.32 -0.40
CA GLU A 333 -10.15 -17.51 -0.82
C GLU A 333 -11.65 -17.41 -0.49
N ALA A 334 -12.00 -16.82 0.66
CA ALA A 334 -13.39 -16.56 1.02
C ALA A 334 -14.05 -15.55 0.06
N ALA A 335 -13.37 -14.46 -0.28
CA ALA A 335 -13.86 -13.48 -1.24
C ALA A 335 -14.05 -14.08 -2.65
N GLU A 336 -13.11 -14.92 -3.09
CA GLU A 336 -13.22 -15.63 -4.37
C GLU A 336 -14.39 -16.62 -4.40
N ARG A 337 -14.69 -17.32 -3.29
CA ARG A 337 -15.87 -18.17 -3.13
C ARG A 337 -17.16 -17.36 -3.23
N ALA A 338 -17.30 -16.31 -2.41
CA ALA A 338 -18.48 -15.44 -2.44
C ALA A 338 -18.71 -14.81 -3.82
N GLY A 339 -17.64 -14.40 -4.52
CA GLY A 339 -17.72 -13.89 -5.88
C GLY A 339 -18.18 -14.93 -6.91
N ARG A 340 -17.84 -16.22 -6.74
CA ARG A 340 -18.36 -17.30 -7.59
C ARG A 340 -19.85 -17.51 -7.34
N GLU A 341 -20.26 -17.59 -6.09
CA GLU A 341 -21.67 -17.78 -5.70
C GLU A 341 -22.57 -16.64 -6.20
N ALA A 342 -22.10 -15.39 -6.11
CA ALA A 342 -22.82 -14.24 -6.64
C ALA A 342 -22.99 -14.28 -8.18
N ARG A 343 -21.96 -14.71 -8.91
CA ARG A 343 -22.05 -14.89 -10.38
C ARG A 343 -23.03 -15.98 -10.76
N GLU A 344 -23.03 -17.10 -10.03
CA GLU A 344 -23.99 -18.17 -10.25
C GLU A 344 -25.43 -17.75 -9.92
N ALA A 345 -25.63 -16.97 -8.85
CA ALA A 345 -26.94 -16.41 -8.51
C ALA A 345 -27.46 -15.48 -9.61
N LEU A 346 -26.63 -14.57 -10.10
CA LEU A 346 -26.98 -13.67 -11.20
C LEU A 346 -27.31 -14.43 -12.49
N ALA A 347 -26.54 -15.47 -12.82
CA ALA A 347 -26.84 -16.31 -13.98
C ALA A 347 -28.21 -16.98 -13.86
N ARG A 348 -28.56 -17.50 -12.68
CA ARG A 348 -29.89 -18.08 -12.41
C ARG A 348 -31.01 -17.05 -12.58
N GLU A 349 -30.83 -15.82 -12.11
CA GLU A 349 -31.82 -14.75 -12.27
C GLU A 349 -31.98 -14.34 -13.74
N GLN A 350 -30.88 -14.23 -14.49
CA GLN A 350 -30.91 -13.93 -15.93
C GLN A 350 -31.64 -15.03 -16.71
N GLU A 351 -31.37 -16.30 -16.42
CA GLU A 351 -32.08 -17.42 -17.03
C GLU A 351 -33.58 -17.40 -16.68
N ALA A 352 -33.94 -17.09 -15.42
CA ALA A 352 -35.33 -16.98 -15.00
C ALA A 352 -36.05 -15.83 -15.71
N ALA A 353 -35.40 -14.68 -15.86
CA ALA A 353 -35.93 -13.53 -16.57
C ALA A 353 -36.16 -13.83 -18.06
N GLU A 354 -35.22 -14.50 -18.72
CA GLU A 354 -35.38 -14.92 -20.12
C GLU A 354 -36.52 -15.94 -20.29
N ARG A 355 -36.63 -16.92 -19.37
CA ARG A 355 -37.77 -17.85 -19.37
C ARG A 355 -39.11 -17.11 -19.20
N ALA A 356 -39.18 -16.12 -18.30
CA ALA A 356 -40.38 -15.32 -18.10
C ALA A 356 -40.76 -14.51 -19.36
N LYS A 357 -39.77 -13.91 -20.05
CA LYS A 357 -39.99 -13.23 -21.33
C LYS A 357 -40.53 -14.18 -22.39
N GLN A 358 -39.96 -15.38 -22.52
CA GLN A 358 -40.43 -16.40 -23.46
C GLN A 358 -41.87 -16.84 -23.17
N GLN A 359 -42.20 -17.08 -21.89
CA GLN A 359 -43.56 -17.43 -21.49
C GLN A 359 -44.56 -16.31 -21.79
N ALA A 360 -44.21 -15.05 -21.53
CA ALA A 360 -45.05 -13.90 -21.84
C ALA A 360 -45.28 -13.77 -23.36
N GLN A 361 -44.26 -14.02 -24.18
CA GLN A 361 -44.37 -14.01 -25.63
C GLN A 361 -45.31 -15.12 -26.14
N LEU A 362 -45.15 -16.35 -25.65
CA LEU A 362 -46.04 -17.47 -25.98
C LEU A 362 -47.49 -17.20 -25.55
N ALA A 363 -47.70 -16.56 -24.39
CA ALA A 363 -49.03 -16.18 -23.93
C ALA A 363 -49.68 -15.14 -24.85
N LYS A 364 -48.92 -14.14 -25.32
CA LYS A 364 -49.40 -13.16 -26.30
C LYS A 364 -49.80 -13.82 -27.62
N GLU A 365 -49.00 -14.76 -28.11
CA GLU A 365 -49.29 -15.49 -29.36
C GLU A 365 -50.54 -16.35 -29.22
N ARG A 366 -50.72 -17.05 -28.10
CA ARG A 366 -51.95 -17.81 -27.80
C ARG A 366 -53.18 -16.90 -27.75
N ALA A 367 -53.10 -15.78 -27.04
CA ALA A 367 -54.20 -14.81 -26.95
C ALA A 367 -54.56 -14.24 -28.34
N ALA A 368 -53.56 -13.93 -29.17
CA ALA A 368 -53.78 -13.47 -30.55
C ALA A 368 -54.47 -14.53 -31.42
N LYS A 369 -54.06 -15.80 -31.28
CA LYS A 369 -54.67 -16.93 -31.99
C LYS A 369 -56.14 -17.15 -31.56
N GLU A 370 -56.41 -17.17 -30.26
CA GLU A 370 -57.78 -17.31 -29.73
C GLU A 370 -58.68 -16.14 -30.17
N ALA A 371 -58.15 -14.90 -30.17
CA ALA A 371 -58.89 -13.74 -30.64
C ALA A 371 -59.24 -13.85 -32.14
N ARG A 372 -58.33 -14.39 -32.96
CA ARG A 372 -58.59 -14.65 -34.39
C ARG A 372 -59.65 -15.73 -34.57
N GLU A 373 -59.55 -16.84 -33.85
CA GLU A 373 -60.55 -17.93 -33.90
C GLU A 373 -61.94 -17.46 -33.46
N ARG A 374 -62.03 -16.62 -32.41
CA ARG A 374 -63.28 -15.98 -31.99
C ARG A 374 -63.87 -15.08 -33.08
N ARG A 375 -63.05 -14.25 -33.73
CA ARG A 375 -63.49 -13.41 -34.86
C ARG A 375 -64.02 -14.26 -36.02
N GLU A 376 -63.34 -15.35 -36.36
CA GLU A 376 -63.76 -16.27 -37.41
C GLU A 376 -65.06 -17.02 -37.04
N GLN A 377 -65.23 -17.46 -35.80
CA GLN A 377 -66.49 -18.06 -35.33
C GLN A 377 -67.66 -17.07 -35.31
N SER A 378 -67.42 -15.83 -34.85
CA SER A 378 -68.43 -14.76 -34.90
C SER A 378 -68.85 -14.45 -36.34
N ALA A 379 -67.90 -14.39 -37.28
CA ALA A 379 -68.20 -14.21 -38.70
C ALA A 379 -69.02 -15.37 -39.29
N ARG A 380 -68.73 -16.62 -38.89
CA ARG A 380 -69.52 -17.80 -39.29
C ARG A 380 -70.93 -17.81 -38.71
N ARG A 381 -71.14 -17.32 -37.47
CA ARG A 381 -72.46 -17.18 -36.86
C ARG A 381 -73.30 -16.05 -37.45
N ALA A 382 -72.65 -14.99 -37.95
CA ALA A 382 -73.30 -13.85 -38.58
C ALA A 382 -73.63 -14.08 -40.07
N ALA A 383 -73.14 -15.18 -40.67
CA ALA A 383 -73.50 -15.54 -42.04
C ALA A 383 -74.99 -15.95 -42.10
N PRO A 384 -75.81 -15.36 -42.99
CA PRO A 384 -77.24 -15.68 -43.06
C PRO A 384 -77.45 -17.14 -43.46
N ARG A 385 -78.37 -17.84 -42.77
CA ARG A 385 -78.82 -19.17 -43.19
C ARG A 385 -79.38 -19.05 -44.60
N ARG A 386 -78.77 -19.74 -45.57
CA ARG A 386 -79.35 -19.90 -46.91
C ARG A 386 -80.76 -20.45 -46.76
N SER A 387 -81.75 -19.66 -47.14
CA SER A 387 -83.12 -20.13 -47.39
C SER A 387 -83.07 -21.16 -48.51
N GLU A 388 -83.62 -22.35 -48.25
CA GLU A 388 -83.92 -23.33 -49.30
C GLU A 388 -84.86 -22.69 -50.34
N PRO A 389 -84.70 -22.97 -51.64
CA PRO A 389 -85.59 -22.45 -52.66
C PRO A 389 -86.94 -23.15 -52.57
N SER A 390 -88.00 -22.36 -52.31
CA SER A 390 -89.39 -22.79 -52.47
C SER A 390 -89.64 -23.18 -53.93
N ALA A 391 -90.00 -24.43 -54.17
CA ALA A 391 -90.40 -24.92 -55.47
C ALA A 391 -91.65 -24.18 -55.98
N THR A 392 -91.52 -23.58 -57.14
CA THR A 392 -92.59 -22.98 -57.94
C THR A 392 -93.68 -24.02 -58.23
N SER A 393 -94.93 -23.70 -57.86
CA SER A 393 -96.10 -24.43 -58.33
C SER A 393 -96.29 -24.18 -59.84
N ALA A 394 -96.37 -25.24 -60.61
CA ALA A 394 -96.60 -25.22 -62.06
C ALA A 394 -98.11 -25.04 -62.39
N PRO A 395 -98.44 -24.61 -63.62
CA PRO A 395 -99.61 -23.79 -63.92
C PRO A 395 -100.83 -24.62 -64.33
N PHE A 396 -102.03 -24.04 -64.23
CA PHE A 396 -103.13 -24.49 -65.08
C PHE A 396 -104.00 -23.30 -65.52
N MET A 397 -103.97 -23.09 -66.83
CA MET A 397 -104.78 -22.15 -67.58
C MET A 397 -106.03 -22.92 -68.03
N VAL A 398 -107.23 -22.39 -67.78
CA VAL A 398 -108.40 -22.44 -68.69
C VAL A 398 -109.59 -21.70 -68.07
N TRP A 399 -110.25 -20.96 -68.94
CA TRP A 399 -111.41 -20.07 -68.78
C TRP A 399 -112.76 -20.82 -68.76
N GLY A 400 -113.81 -20.12 -68.32
CA GLY A 400 -115.11 -20.68 -67.93
C GLY A 400 -116.18 -20.84 -69.02
N GLN A 401 -117.20 -21.62 -68.67
CA GLN A 401 -118.61 -21.25 -68.63
C GLN A 401 -119.33 -22.12 -67.60
#